data_AF-A0A3G8YHS9-F1
#
_entry.id   AF-A0A3G8YHS9-F1
#
_cell.length_a   1.000
_cell.length_b   1.000
_cell.length_c   1.000
_cell.angle_alpha   90.00
_cell.angle_beta   90.00
_cell.angle_gamma   90.00
#
_symmetry.space_group_name_H-M   'P 1'
#
loop_
_entity.id
_entity.type
_entity.pdbx_description
1 polymer ?
#
loop_
_entity_poly.entity_id
_entity_poly.type
_entity_poly.pdbx_seq_one_letter_code
_entity_poly.pdbx_strand_id
1 'polypeptide(L)'
;MTQATKPKKEAVQKDVSSTAPVSAISGSATQALQGLLRTALPDLSVANLSAEQLSAALSAAHEVWGYGLRHVKHEIRLEDGGAVGLYADRARLGSASDSAEMLADAYTSMQALDEQGRSAWAVLPEGHRVTLEAGTRQIKVLVEDARDFETHWAELPSGLAQRTGRSGEDLWVEVFRAAPGRELVQDAAWEVVERIKDRALRRELQRRAEEKGILGALLGARGEGIEAAMKRSPSLHFTVNAAVTHTTERSFEAWRSIQKEAAATLEANQQAQVERLVALLGSPARGR
;
A
#
# COMPACT_ATOMS: atom_id res chain seq x y z
N MET A 1 -58.54 -23.83 -53.85
CA MET A 1 -58.38 -22.66 -54.74
C MET A 1 -58.55 -21.39 -53.93
N THR A 2 -57.65 -20.40 -54.15
CA THR A 2 -57.74 -18.94 -53.84
C THR A 2 -57.99 -18.52 -52.38
N GLN A 3 -56.97 -18.13 -51.59
CA GLN A 3 -56.24 -16.83 -51.47
C GLN A 3 -57.11 -15.57 -51.24
N ALA A 4 -56.85 -14.86 -50.11
CA ALA A 4 -56.40 -13.44 -50.04
C ALA A 4 -56.64 -12.83 -48.61
N THR A 5 -55.65 -12.82 -47.72
CA THR A 5 -54.79 -11.66 -47.31
C THR A 5 -55.47 -10.36 -46.85
N LYS A 6 -55.23 -9.99 -45.57
CA LYS A 6 -55.14 -8.59 -45.10
C LYS A 6 -53.84 -8.43 -44.27
N PRO A 7 -53.08 -7.34 -44.43
CA PRO A 7 -51.73 -7.23 -43.90
C PRO A 7 -51.70 -6.81 -42.42
N LYS A 8 -50.81 -7.46 -41.67
CA LYS A 8 -50.45 -7.19 -40.27
C LYS A 8 -49.41 -6.06 -40.27
N LYS A 9 -49.68 -4.95 -39.57
CA LYS A 9 -48.69 -3.90 -39.30
C LYS A 9 -47.59 -4.49 -38.41
N GLU A 10 -46.41 -4.62 -38.96
CA GLU A 10 -45.18 -4.90 -38.23
C GLU A 10 -44.84 -3.68 -37.36
N ALA A 11 -44.84 -3.89 -36.04
CA ALA A 11 -44.18 -3.00 -35.12
C ALA A 11 -42.68 -3.28 -35.26
N VAL A 12 -41.96 -2.34 -35.88
CA VAL A 12 -40.50 -2.31 -35.91
C VAL A 12 -40.01 -2.26 -34.47
N GLN A 13 -39.56 -3.41 -33.97
CA GLN A 13 -38.68 -3.51 -32.81
C GLN A 13 -37.42 -2.73 -33.15
N LYS A 14 -37.34 -1.51 -32.61
CA LYS A 14 -36.11 -0.76 -32.58
C LYS A 14 -35.26 -1.46 -31.52
N ASP A 15 -34.34 -2.31 -31.98
CA ASP A 15 -33.20 -2.77 -31.20
C ASP A 15 -32.48 -1.52 -30.65
N VAL A 16 -32.83 -1.17 -29.42
CA VAL A 16 -32.00 -0.32 -28.59
C VAL A 16 -30.92 -1.26 -28.07
N SER A 17 -29.87 -1.39 -28.86
CA SER A 17 -28.55 -1.79 -28.37
C SER A 17 -28.16 -0.79 -27.28
N SER A 18 -28.62 -1.09 -26.06
CA SER A 18 -28.10 -0.55 -24.81
C SER A 18 -26.68 -1.10 -24.66
N THR A 19 -25.74 -0.48 -25.36
CA THR A 19 -24.38 -0.39 -24.86
C THR A 19 -24.50 0.40 -23.56
N ALA A 20 -24.58 -0.33 -22.44
CA ALA A 20 -24.38 0.24 -21.12
C ALA A 20 -23.10 1.09 -21.20
N PRO A 21 -23.12 2.35 -20.76
CA PRO A 21 -21.90 3.13 -20.70
C PRO A 21 -20.94 2.35 -19.80
N VAL A 22 -19.69 2.19 -20.25
CA VAL A 22 -18.60 1.77 -19.37
C VAL A 22 -18.69 2.69 -18.15
N SER A 23 -19.14 2.14 -17.02
CA SER A 23 -19.51 2.90 -15.83
C SER A 23 -18.29 3.71 -15.41
N ALA A 24 -18.31 5.01 -15.73
CA ALA A 24 -17.22 5.89 -15.36
C ALA A 24 -17.11 5.90 -13.84
N ILE A 25 -15.89 5.74 -13.33
CA ILE A 25 -15.63 5.78 -11.89
C ILE A 25 -16.13 7.13 -11.36
N SER A 26 -16.91 7.12 -10.28
CA SER A 26 -17.35 8.36 -9.66
C SER A 26 -16.13 9.19 -9.23
N GLY A 27 -16.17 10.51 -9.46
CA GLY A 27 -15.03 11.39 -9.18
C GLY A 27 -14.55 11.33 -7.71
N SER A 28 -15.47 11.09 -6.77
CA SER A 28 -15.14 10.90 -5.35
C SER A 28 -14.42 9.58 -5.07
N ALA A 29 -14.87 8.46 -5.65
CA ALA A 29 -14.21 7.16 -5.46
C ALA A 29 -12.81 7.15 -6.08
N THR A 30 -12.65 7.79 -7.24
CA THR A 30 -11.34 8.00 -7.89
C THR A 30 -10.40 8.80 -7.00
N GLN A 31 -10.88 9.88 -6.37
CA GLN A 31 -10.06 10.69 -5.45
C GLN A 31 -9.68 9.93 -4.18
N ALA A 32 -10.61 9.16 -3.61
CA ALA A 32 -10.34 8.36 -2.42
C ALA A 32 -9.30 7.26 -2.72
N LEU A 33 -9.46 6.55 -3.85
CA LEU A 33 -8.48 5.56 -4.31
C LEU A 33 -7.12 6.19 -4.61
N GLN A 34 -7.09 7.36 -5.25
CA GLN A 34 -5.86 8.12 -5.49
C GLN A 34 -5.15 8.47 -4.17
N GLY A 35 -5.92 8.88 -3.16
CA GLY A 35 -5.41 9.21 -1.83
C GLY A 35 -4.81 7.99 -1.12
N LEU A 36 -5.48 6.84 -1.22
CA LEU A 36 -4.99 5.58 -0.68
C LEU A 36 -3.69 5.14 -1.37
N LEU A 37 -3.69 5.02 -2.70
CA LEU A 37 -2.53 4.52 -3.45
C LEU A 37 -1.31 5.44 -3.35
N ARG A 38 -1.50 6.76 -3.19
CA ARG A 38 -0.40 7.72 -2.97
C ARG A 38 0.40 7.50 -1.69
N THR A 39 -0.13 6.75 -0.73
CA THR A 39 0.62 6.41 0.49
C THR A 39 1.85 5.54 0.16
N ALA A 40 1.74 4.67 -0.85
CA ALA A 40 2.79 3.79 -1.34
C ALA A 40 3.39 4.25 -2.68
N LEU A 41 2.56 4.75 -3.60
CA LEU A 41 2.91 5.10 -4.98
C LEU A 41 2.62 6.60 -5.24
N PRO A 42 3.49 7.51 -4.80
CA PRO A 42 3.20 8.95 -4.79
C PRO A 42 2.99 9.55 -6.19
N ASP A 43 3.70 9.02 -7.19
CA ASP A 43 3.68 9.53 -8.57
C ASP A 43 2.56 8.95 -9.44
N LEU A 44 1.77 8.01 -8.91
CA LEU A 44 0.71 7.35 -9.66
C LEU A 44 -0.47 8.31 -9.90
N SER A 45 -1.02 8.31 -11.12
CA SER A 45 -2.26 8.98 -11.48
C SER A 45 -3.33 7.96 -11.87
N VAL A 46 -4.44 7.91 -11.12
CA VAL A 46 -5.49 6.89 -11.30
C VAL A 46 -6.56 7.26 -12.33
N ALA A 47 -6.60 8.52 -12.77
CA ALA A 47 -7.73 9.07 -13.54
C ALA A 47 -7.99 8.36 -14.89
N ASN A 48 -6.96 7.73 -15.46
CA ASN A 48 -7.00 7.12 -16.80
C ASN A 48 -6.66 5.62 -16.78
N LEU A 49 -6.63 4.98 -15.61
CA LEU A 49 -6.23 3.57 -15.49
C LEU A 49 -7.44 2.64 -15.64
N SER A 50 -7.23 1.52 -16.34
CA SER A 50 -8.20 0.43 -16.38
C SER A 50 -8.29 -0.29 -15.03
N ALA A 51 -9.36 -1.05 -14.80
CA ALA A 51 -9.50 -1.86 -13.58
C ALA A 51 -8.33 -2.85 -13.37
N GLU A 52 -7.77 -3.38 -14.45
CA GLU A 52 -6.59 -4.25 -14.41
C GLU A 52 -5.34 -3.48 -13.97
N GLN A 53 -5.12 -2.28 -14.53
CA GLN A 53 -4.00 -1.42 -14.14
C GLN A 53 -4.13 -0.92 -12.70
N LEU A 54 -5.35 -0.63 -12.25
CA LEU A 54 -5.64 -0.30 -10.86
C LEU A 54 -5.37 -1.48 -9.93
N SER A 55 -5.74 -2.70 -10.33
CA SER A 55 -5.43 -3.92 -9.58
C SER A 55 -3.92 -4.15 -9.46
N ALA A 56 -3.18 -3.95 -10.55
CA ALA A 56 -1.71 -4.02 -10.53
C ALA A 56 -1.08 -2.96 -9.62
N ALA A 57 -1.61 -1.73 -9.64
CA ALA A 57 -1.17 -0.67 -8.74
C ALA A 57 -1.49 -0.97 -7.27
N LEU A 58 -2.63 -1.60 -6.98
CA LEU A 58 -2.97 -2.04 -5.62
C LEU A 58 -2.02 -3.13 -5.14
N SER A 59 -1.70 -4.11 -5.98
CA SER A 59 -0.70 -5.14 -5.66
C SER A 59 0.68 -4.53 -5.37
N ALA A 60 1.13 -3.59 -6.20
CA ALA A 60 2.38 -2.86 -5.96
C ALA A 60 2.33 -2.01 -4.68
N ALA A 61 1.19 -1.43 -4.33
CA ALA A 61 1.03 -0.72 -3.06
C ALA A 61 1.15 -1.67 -1.85
N HIS A 62 0.62 -2.89 -1.94
CA HIS A 62 0.77 -3.92 -0.88
C HIS A 62 2.22 -4.36 -0.66
N GLU A 63 3.04 -4.36 -1.71
CA GLU A 63 4.49 -4.64 -1.60
C GLU A 63 5.24 -3.55 -0.83
N VAL A 64 4.72 -2.32 -0.83
CA VAL A 64 5.28 -1.21 -0.07
C VAL A 64 4.72 -1.16 1.36
N TRP A 65 3.42 -1.40 1.52
CA TRP A 65 2.78 -1.41 2.83
C TRP A 65 3.27 -2.53 3.74
N GLY A 66 3.71 -3.65 3.14
CA GLY A 66 4.32 -4.74 3.89
C GLY A 66 3.32 -5.50 4.78
N TYR A 67 2.04 -5.57 4.39
CA TYR A 67 1.05 -6.35 5.15
C TYR A 67 1.34 -7.87 5.12
N GLY A 68 2.24 -8.34 4.25
CA GLY A 68 2.55 -9.76 4.15
C GLY A 68 1.52 -10.57 3.36
N LEU A 69 0.69 -9.91 2.57
CA LEU A 69 -0.43 -10.48 1.82
C LEU A 69 -0.10 -10.67 0.32
N ARG A 70 1.17 -10.93 -0.02
CA ARG A 70 1.60 -11.13 -1.43
C ARG A 70 1.11 -12.46 -2.03
N HIS A 71 0.73 -13.42 -1.18
CA HIS A 71 0.09 -14.67 -1.60
C HIS A 71 -1.38 -14.49 -1.98
N VAL A 72 -1.99 -13.35 -1.60
CA VAL A 72 -3.38 -13.01 -1.91
C VAL A 72 -3.44 -12.20 -3.19
N LYS A 73 -4.39 -12.52 -4.07
CA LYS A 73 -4.66 -11.73 -5.26
C LYS A 73 -5.53 -10.52 -4.93
N HIS A 74 -4.94 -9.33 -5.01
CA HIS A 74 -5.67 -8.06 -4.83
C HIS A 74 -6.27 -7.59 -6.15
N GLU A 75 -7.57 -7.29 -6.15
CA GLU A 75 -8.30 -6.85 -7.33
C GLU A 75 -9.14 -5.61 -7.03
N ILE A 76 -9.18 -4.70 -8.01
CA ILE A 76 -10.08 -3.55 -8.03
C ILE A 76 -11.14 -3.80 -9.09
N ARG A 77 -12.40 -3.72 -8.68
CA ARG A 77 -13.55 -3.91 -9.58
C ARG A 77 -14.44 -2.67 -9.58
N LEU A 78 -14.93 -2.32 -10.75
CA LEU A 78 -15.94 -1.29 -10.92
C LEU A 78 -17.32 -1.91 -10.65
N GLU A 79 -18.01 -1.38 -9.66
CA GLU A 79 -19.34 -1.83 -9.26
C GLU A 79 -20.42 -0.93 -9.88
N ASP A 80 -21.65 -1.44 -9.93
CA ASP A 80 -22.80 -0.68 -10.41
C ASP A 80 -22.98 0.63 -9.62
N GLY A 81 -23.19 1.73 -10.32
CA GLY A 81 -23.29 3.06 -9.72
C GLY A 81 -21.96 3.83 -9.59
N GLY A 82 -20.86 3.32 -10.18
CA GLY A 82 -19.57 4.03 -10.21
C GLY A 82 -18.81 3.95 -8.88
N ALA A 83 -19.18 3.00 -8.02
CA ALA A 83 -18.42 2.62 -6.84
C ALA A 83 -17.22 1.75 -7.25
N VAL A 84 -16.16 1.83 -6.45
CA VAL A 84 -14.96 1.02 -6.63
C VAL A 84 -14.86 0.06 -5.47
N GLY A 85 -14.92 -1.24 -5.74
CA GLY A 85 -14.76 -2.29 -4.73
C GLY A 85 -13.33 -2.82 -4.70
N LEU A 86 -12.83 -3.07 -3.48
CA LEU A 86 -11.55 -3.74 -3.23
C LEU A 86 -11.82 -5.21 -2.88
N TYR A 87 -11.08 -6.11 -3.52
CA TYR A 87 -11.24 -7.54 -3.39
C TYR A 87 -9.91 -8.22 -3.07
N ALA A 88 -9.97 -9.26 -2.24
CA ALA A 88 -8.88 -10.18 -1.92
C ALA A 88 -9.34 -11.61 -2.24
N ASP A 89 -8.66 -12.29 -3.15
CA ASP A 89 -9.03 -13.64 -3.62
C ASP A 89 -10.53 -13.79 -3.96
N ARG A 90 -11.07 -12.76 -4.63
CA ARG A 90 -12.49 -12.61 -5.04
C ARG A 90 -13.47 -12.32 -3.91
N ALA A 91 -13.05 -12.30 -2.64
CA ALA A 91 -13.87 -11.83 -1.53
C ALA A 91 -13.84 -10.29 -1.47
N ARG A 92 -15.01 -9.66 -1.28
CA ARG A 92 -15.11 -8.20 -1.18
C ARG A 92 -14.67 -7.76 0.22
N LEU A 93 -13.64 -6.90 0.27
CA LEU A 93 -13.12 -6.34 1.51
C LEU A 93 -13.86 -5.05 1.89
N GLY A 94 -14.13 -4.19 0.90
CA GLY A 94 -14.76 -2.89 1.10
C GLY A 94 -14.83 -2.09 -0.19
N SER A 95 -15.15 -0.81 -0.05
CA SER A 95 -15.15 0.17 -1.14
C SER A 95 -14.02 1.18 -0.96
N ALA A 96 -13.53 1.75 -2.06
CA ALA A 96 -12.58 2.86 -2.02
C ALA A 96 -13.13 4.11 -1.31
N SER A 97 -14.45 4.20 -1.17
CA SER A 97 -15.11 5.30 -0.43
C SER A 97 -15.23 5.05 1.07
N ASP A 98 -14.88 3.85 1.54
CA ASP A 98 -14.85 3.54 2.97
C ASP A 98 -13.70 4.28 3.66
N SER A 99 -13.77 4.38 4.99
CA SER A 99 -12.70 5.02 5.74
C SER A 99 -11.40 4.21 5.64
N ALA A 100 -10.27 4.91 5.59
CA ALA A 100 -8.95 4.26 5.52
C ALA A 100 -8.68 3.36 6.74
N GLU A 101 -9.23 3.71 7.91
CA GLU A 101 -9.18 2.89 9.13
C GLU A 101 -9.87 1.53 8.92
N MET A 102 -11.11 1.53 8.41
CA MET A 102 -11.85 0.30 8.13
C MET A 102 -11.13 -0.59 7.12
N LEU A 103 -10.53 0.00 6.07
CA LEU A 103 -9.78 -0.76 5.08
C LEU A 103 -8.49 -1.34 5.67
N ALA A 104 -7.78 -0.58 6.50
CA ALA A 104 -6.58 -1.07 7.19
C ALA A 104 -6.93 -2.22 8.16
N ASP A 105 -8.00 -2.09 8.96
CA ASP A 105 -8.48 -3.14 9.85
C ASP A 105 -8.83 -4.43 9.10
N ALA A 106 -9.49 -4.29 7.93
CA ALA A 106 -9.80 -5.42 7.07
C ALA A 106 -8.53 -6.15 6.60
N TYR A 107 -7.49 -5.40 6.19
CA TYR A 107 -6.20 -6.00 5.82
C TYR A 107 -5.46 -6.60 7.01
N THR A 108 -5.48 -5.93 8.17
CA THR A 108 -4.87 -6.44 9.41
C THR A 108 -5.49 -7.75 9.85
N SER A 109 -6.80 -7.94 9.65
CA SER A 109 -7.46 -9.21 10.00
C SER A 109 -6.97 -10.43 9.19
N MET A 110 -6.34 -10.20 8.03
CA MET A 110 -5.77 -11.26 7.18
C MET A 110 -4.28 -11.52 7.47
N GLN A 111 -3.64 -10.68 8.28
CA GLN A 111 -2.21 -10.83 8.59
C GLN A 111 -1.98 -11.98 9.56
N ALA A 112 -0.82 -12.61 9.40
CA ALA A 112 -0.22 -13.44 10.43
C ALA A 112 1.21 -12.92 10.64
N LEU A 113 1.46 -12.33 11.80
CA LEU A 113 2.76 -11.74 12.14
C LEU A 113 3.51 -12.64 13.12
N ASP A 114 4.83 -12.71 12.96
CA ASP A 114 5.74 -13.32 13.93
C ASP A 114 6.03 -12.38 15.11
N GLU A 115 6.85 -12.84 16.05
CA GLU A 115 7.25 -12.05 17.25
C GLU A 115 7.99 -10.76 16.91
N GLN A 116 8.57 -10.66 15.70
CA GLN A 116 9.30 -9.49 15.21
C GLN A 116 8.42 -8.61 14.29
N GLY A 117 7.13 -8.89 14.19
CA GLY A 117 6.18 -8.13 13.38
C GLY A 117 6.28 -8.40 11.88
N ARG A 118 6.97 -9.47 11.46
CA ARG A 118 7.12 -9.86 10.05
C ARG A 118 6.05 -10.85 9.66
N SER A 119 5.70 -10.88 8.38
CA SER A 119 4.72 -11.86 7.91
C SER A 119 5.22 -13.30 8.07
N ALA A 120 4.42 -14.13 8.73
CA ALA A 120 4.60 -15.57 8.83
C ALA A 120 4.20 -16.29 7.53
N TRP A 121 3.35 -15.67 6.71
CA TRP A 121 2.87 -16.21 5.45
C TRP A 121 3.98 -16.36 4.42
N ALA A 122 3.96 -17.48 3.69
CA ALA A 122 4.72 -17.63 2.47
C ALA A 122 4.11 -16.76 1.36
N VAL A 123 4.92 -16.35 0.39
CA VAL A 123 4.47 -15.69 -0.85
C VAL A 123 4.07 -16.74 -1.88
N LEU A 124 4.88 -17.79 -2.02
CA LEU A 124 4.57 -18.92 -2.86
C LEU A 124 3.52 -19.83 -2.18
N PRO A 125 2.77 -20.63 -2.96
CA PRO A 125 1.89 -21.65 -2.42
C PRO A 125 2.61 -22.59 -1.45
N GLU A 126 1.85 -23.32 -0.61
CA GLU A 126 2.40 -24.20 0.42
C GLU A 126 3.59 -25.04 -0.06
N GLY A 127 4.73 -24.86 0.61
CA GLY A 127 6.01 -25.44 0.21
C GLY A 127 7.08 -25.23 1.26
N HIS A 128 8.24 -25.85 1.04
CA HIS A 128 9.39 -25.66 1.92
C HIS A 128 10.03 -24.29 1.68
N ARG A 129 10.10 -23.47 2.73
CA ARG A 129 10.90 -22.25 2.73
C ARG A 129 12.31 -22.56 3.20
N VAL A 130 13.29 -22.02 2.48
CA VAL A 130 14.70 -22.26 2.76
C VAL A 130 15.15 -21.37 3.92
N THR A 131 15.63 -21.99 4.99
CA THR A 131 16.34 -21.28 6.05
C THR A 131 17.77 -21.05 5.60
N LEU A 132 18.14 -19.79 5.34
CA LEU A 132 19.49 -19.45 4.91
C LEU A 132 20.48 -19.58 6.07
N GLU A 133 21.54 -20.34 5.85
CA GLU A 133 22.71 -20.38 6.73
C GLU A 133 23.59 -19.14 6.54
N ALA A 134 24.50 -18.92 7.49
CA ALA A 134 25.47 -17.83 7.39
C ALA A 134 26.36 -17.98 6.14
N GLY A 135 26.22 -17.06 5.19
CA GLY A 135 27.02 -16.98 3.97
C GLY A 135 26.18 -16.73 2.72
N THR A 136 26.84 -16.63 1.56
CA THR A 136 26.16 -16.31 0.28
C THR A 136 26.10 -17.48 -0.70
N ARG A 137 26.66 -18.65 -0.34
CA ARG A 137 26.75 -19.80 -1.26
C ARG A 137 25.38 -20.41 -1.54
N GLN A 138 24.56 -20.59 -0.51
CA GLN A 138 23.22 -21.16 -0.66
C GLN A 138 22.34 -20.28 -1.55
N ILE A 139 22.27 -18.98 -1.25
CA ILE A 139 21.48 -18.05 -2.07
C ILE A 139 21.99 -17.93 -3.50
N LYS A 140 23.31 -18.03 -3.73
CA LYS A 140 23.87 -18.06 -5.07
C LYS A 140 23.34 -19.24 -5.88
N VAL A 141 23.37 -20.45 -5.32
CA VAL A 141 22.84 -21.66 -5.98
C VAL A 141 21.33 -21.53 -6.23
N LEU A 142 20.57 -21.00 -5.26
CA LEU A 142 19.14 -20.76 -5.46
C LEU A 142 18.86 -19.78 -6.61
N VAL A 143 19.61 -18.69 -6.68
CA VAL A 143 19.43 -17.67 -7.72
C VAL A 143 19.86 -18.17 -9.11
N GLU A 144 20.98 -18.88 -9.22
CA GLU A 144 21.53 -19.28 -10.52
C GLU A 144 20.87 -20.56 -11.04
N ASP A 145 20.66 -21.56 -10.17
CA ASP A 145 20.31 -22.92 -10.60
C ASP A 145 18.89 -23.36 -10.23
N ALA A 146 18.28 -22.78 -9.19
CA ALA A 146 16.94 -23.21 -8.77
C ALA A 146 15.83 -22.65 -9.66
N ARG A 147 14.71 -23.39 -9.70
CA ARG A 147 13.43 -22.92 -10.26
C ARG A 147 12.75 -22.04 -9.21
N ASP A 148 11.55 -22.42 -8.79
CA ASP A 148 10.83 -21.68 -7.76
C ASP A 148 11.39 -22.01 -6.38
N PHE A 149 11.60 -20.97 -5.58
CA PHE A 149 12.03 -21.09 -4.18
C PHE A 149 11.59 -19.86 -3.41
N GLU A 150 11.50 -20.00 -2.10
CA GLU A 150 11.30 -18.87 -1.18
C GLU A 150 12.18 -19.09 0.06
N THR A 151 12.79 -18.04 0.56
CA THR A 151 13.57 -18.08 1.80
C THR A 151 12.73 -17.62 2.98
N HIS A 152 13.06 -18.10 4.18
CA HIS A 152 12.66 -17.44 5.41
C HIS A 152 13.27 -16.03 5.50
N TRP A 153 12.76 -15.23 6.43
CA TRP A 153 13.36 -13.94 6.79
C TRP A 153 14.78 -14.14 7.32
N ALA A 154 15.71 -13.37 6.79
CA ALA A 154 17.08 -13.26 7.25
C ALA A 154 17.33 -11.83 7.76
N GLU A 155 17.97 -11.70 8.91
CA GLU A 155 18.35 -10.41 9.46
C GLU A 155 19.49 -9.78 8.66
N LEU A 156 19.37 -8.50 8.40
CA LEU A 156 20.40 -7.65 7.82
C LEU A 156 20.95 -6.69 8.90
N PRO A 157 22.15 -6.13 8.69
CA PRO A 157 22.61 -4.99 9.49
C PRO A 157 21.58 -3.85 9.47
N SER A 158 21.56 -3.02 10.52
CA SER A 158 20.62 -1.88 10.71
C SER A 158 19.16 -2.22 11.04
N GLY A 159 18.89 -3.45 11.51
CA GLY A 159 17.54 -3.86 11.93
C GLY A 159 16.56 -4.04 10.76
N LEU A 160 17.10 -4.26 9.56
CA LEU A 160 16.34 -4.67 8.38
C LEU A 160 16.21 -6.19 8.37
N ALA A 161 15.10 -6.69 7.89
CA ALA A 161 14.93 -8.10 7.54
C ALA A 161 14.80 -8.22 6.02
N GLN A 162 15.22 -9.34 5.45
CA GLN A 162 15.01 -9.63 4.04
C GLN A 162 14.54 -11.05 3.80
N ARG A 163 13.82 -11.26 2.71
CA ARG A 163 13.61 -12.58 2.13
C ARG A 163 13.67 -12.50 0.62
N THR A 164 13.95 -13.63 -0.02
CA THR A 164 14.08 -13.74 -1.48
C THR A 164 13.21 -14.89 -1.96
N GLY A 165 12.62 -14.74 -3.13
CA GLY A 165 11.99 -15.86 -3.79
C GLY A 165 11.94 -15.70 -5.30
N ARG A 166 11.59 -16.79 -5.96
CA ARG A 166 11.39 -16.86 -7.41
C ARG A 166 10.08 -17.58 -7.73
N SER A 167 9.33 -17.03 -8.68
CA SER A 167 8.18 -17.68 -9.30
C SER A 167 8.31 -17.62 -10.82
N GLY A 168 8.57 -18.76 -11.46
CA GLY A 168 8.89 -18.81 -12.88
C GLY A 168 10.20 -18.07 -13.18
N GLU A 169 10.12 -16.99 -13.95
CA GLU A 169 11.29 -16.13 -14.24
C GLU A 169 11.39 -14.92 -13.32
N ASP A 170 10.37 -14.62 -12.51
CA ASP A 170 10.38 -13.46 -11.61
C ASP A 170 11.14 -13.77 -10.32
N LEU A 171 12.36 -13.23 -10.18
CA LEU A 171 13.14 -13.22 -8.95
C LEU A 171 12.87 -11.91 -8.21
N TRP A 172 12.47 -12.00 -6.95
CA TRP A 172 12.18 -10.85 -6.11
C TRP A 172 12.98 -10.88 -4.81
N VAL A 173 13.34 -9.69 -4.33
CA VAL A 173 13.88 -9.47 -2.99
C VAL A 173 12.95 -8.51 -2.26
N GLU A 174 12.50 -8.93 -1.09
CA GLU A 174 11.69 -8.12 -0.18
C GLU A 174 12.56 -7.72 1.01
N VAL A 175 12.69 -6.42 1.25
CA VAL A 175 13.31 -5.86 2.45
C VAL A 175 12.22 -5.25 3.31
N PHE A 176 12.28 -5.54 4.61
CA PHE A 176 11.28 -5.14 5.58
C PHE A 176 11.92 -4.47 6.78
N ARG A 177 11.28 -3.41 7.27
CA ARG A 177 11.50 -2.83 8.59
C ARG A 177 10.14 -2.56 9.18
N ALA A 178 9.88 -3.13 10.36
CA ALA A 178 8.70 -2.75 11.11
C ALA A 178 8.78 -1.25 11.42
N ALA A 179 7.86 -0.47 10.84
CA ALA A 179 7.71 0.94 11.12
C ALA A 179 6.25 1.18 11.54
N PRO A 180 5.88 0.85 12.79
CA PRO A 180 4.51 1.03 13.24
C PRO A 180 4.14 2.51 13.07
N GLY A 181 3.00 2.79 12.43
CA GLY A 181 2.62 4.16 12.05
C GLY A 181 2.63 5.17 13.18
N ARG A 182 2.47 4.70 14.42
CA ARG A 182 2.59 5.52 15.63
C ARG A 182 4.00 6.07 15.86
N GLU A 183 5.05 5.30 15.58
CA GLU A 183 6.44 5.75 15.70
C GLU A 183 6.76 6.76 14.61
N LEU A 184 6.39 6.49 13.35
CA LEU A 184 6.57 7.43 12.24
C LEU A 184 5.88 8.78 12.47
N VAL A 185 4.70 8.78 13.08
CA VAL A 185 3.98 10.01 13.44
C VAL A 185 4.66 10.76 14.59
N GLN A 186 5.28 10.04 15.54
CA GLN A 186 6.05 10.67 16.60
C GLN A 186 7.33 11.32 16.05
N ASP A 187 8.04 10.64 15.15
CA ASP A 187 9.21 11.18 14.46
C ASP A 187 8.86 12.43 13.66
N ALA A 188 7.77 12.38 12.89
CA ALA A 188 7.26 13.54 12.16
C ALA A 188 6.88 14.69 13.10
N ALA A 189 6.25 14.41 14.25
CA ALA A 189 5.90 15.43 15.23
C ALA A 189 7.16 16.06 15.87
N TRP A 190 8.21 15.27 16.12
CA TRP A 190 9.49 15.79 16.59
C TRP A 190 10.14 16.73 15.58
N GLU A 191 10.19 16.31 14.32
CA GLU A 191 10.75 17.12 13.25
C GLU A 191 9.98 18.45 13.04
N VAL A 192 8.65 18.44 13.15
CA VAL A 192 7.86 19.68 13.09
C VAL A 192 8.25 20.63 14.22
N VAL A 193 8.40 20.13 15.46
CA VAL A 193 8.80 20.95 16.62
C VAL A 193 10.20 21.55 16.41
N GLU A 194 11.15 20.78 15.89
CA GLU A 194 12.50 21.28 15.59
C GLU A 194 12.52 22.39 14.53
N ARG A 195 11.65 22.29 13.52
CA ARG A 195 11.49 23.29 12.44
C ARG A 195 10.84 24.61 12.90
N ILE A 196 10.31 24.70 14.14
CA ILE A 196 9.72 25.93 14.69
C ILE A 196 10.80 26.99 14.98
N LYS A 197 10.73 28.12 14.25
CA LYS A 197 11.65 29.26 14.41
C LYS A 197 11.53 29.93 15.79
N ASP A 198 10.33 30.01 16.36
CA ASP A 198 10.12 30.57 17.69
C ASP A 198 10.66 29.65 18.81
N ARG A 199 11.71 30.10 19.49
CA ARG A 199 12.37 29.36 20.57
C ARG A 199 11.50 29.24 21.83
N ALA A 200 10.62 30.20 22.10
CA ALA A 200 9.74 30.16 23.25
C ALA A 200 8.64 29.10 23.05
N LEU A 201 7.99 29.12 21.87
CA LEU A 201 7.00 28.11 21.50
C LEU A 201 7.59 26.70 21.46
N ARG A 202 8.81 26.54 20.93
CA ARG A 202 9.50 25.24 20.90
C ARG A 202 9.74 24.67 22.29
N ARG A 203 10.24 25.48 23.23
CA ARG A 203 10.48 25.07 24.62
C ARG A 203 9.18 24.72 25.34
N GLU A 204 8.11 25.48 25.08
CA GLU A 204 6.80 25.19 25.66
C GLU A 204 6.21 23.87 25.13
N LEU A 205 6.35 23.59 23.83
CA LEU A 205 5.93 22.33 23.25
C LEU A 205 6.75 21.15 23.76
N GLN A 206 8.07 21.31 23.93
CA GLN A 206 8.93 20.29 24.53
C GLN A 206 8.52 20.00 25.98
N ARG A 207 8.23 21.05 26.78
CA ARG A 207 7.74 20.90 28.16
C ARG A 207 6.40 20.16 28.22
N ARG A 208 5.46 20.49 27.32
CA ARG A 208 4.16 19.80 27.23
C ARG A 208 4.28 18.37 26.70
N ALA A 209 5.31 18.09 25.90
CA ALA A 209 5.57 16.74 25.39
C ALA A 209 5.94 15.77 26.51
N GLU A 210 6.55 16.24 27.61
CA GLU A 210 6.83 15.42 28.79
C GLU A 210 5.56 14.91 29.49
N GLU A 211 4.44 15.68 29.42
CA GLU A 211 3.17 15.32 30.06
C GLU A 211 2.25 14.47 29.17
N LYS A 212 2.15 14.80 27.87
CA LYS A 212 1.13 14.22 26.96
C LYS A 212 1.71 13.55 25.71
N GLY A 213 3.04 13.49 25.60
CA GLY A 213 3.74 13.12 24.38
C GLY A 213 3.76 14.27 23.36
N ILE A 214 4.74 14.24 22.45
CA ILE A 214 4.97 15.34 21.51
C ILE A 214 3.82 15.57 20.53
N LEU A 215 3.18 14.49 20.09
CA LEU A 215 2.00 14.58 19.22
C LEU A 215 0.83 15.25 19.95
N GLY A 216 0.57 14.89 21.21
CA GLY A 216 -0.49 15.49 22.02
C GLY A 216 -0.25 16.97 22.29
N ALA A 217 1.00 17.37 22.53
CA ALA A 217 1.39 18.77 22.69
C ALA A 217 1.17 19.59 21.41
N LEU A 218 1.53 19.01 20.25
CA LEU A 218 1.39 19.65 18.95
C LEU A 218 -0.08 19.79 18.53
N LEU A 219 -0.88 18.73 18.70
CA LEU A 219 -2.33 18.75 18.43
C LEU A 219 -3.06 19.73 19.35
N GLY A 220 -2.74 19.74 20.64
CA GLY A 220 -3.34 20.67 21.61
C GLY A 220 -3.04 22.15 21.31
N ALA A 221 -1.92 22.46 20.63
CA ALA A 221 -1.59 23.81 20.20
C ALA A 221 -2.23 24.23 18.86
N ARG A 222 -2.77 23.27 18.09
CA ARG A 222 -3.28 23.50 16.72
C ARG A 222 -4.78 23.26 16.56
N GLY A 223 -5.43 22.69 17.57
CA GLY A 223 -6.89 22.53 17.65
C GLY A 223 -7.42 21.21 17.08
N GLU A 224 -8.66 20.89 17.43
CA GLU A 224 -9.35 19.61 17.14
C GLU A 224 -9.48 19.31 15.64
N GLY A 225 -9.42 20.34 14.78
CA GLY A 225 -9.52 20.17 13.32
C GLY A 225 -8.35 19.39 12.69
N ILE A 226 -7.12 19.55 13.20
CA ILE A 226 -5.96 18.79 12.70
C ILE A 226 -6.04 17.34 13.18
N GLU A 227 -6.48 17.12 14.42
CA GLU A 227 -6.69 15.76 14.93
C GLU A 227 -7.73 14.99 14.11
N ALA A 228 -8.87 15.65 13.80
CA ALA A 228 -9.90 15.05 12.94
C ALA A 228 -9.40 14.80 11.51
N ALA A 229 -8.58 15.69 10.95
CA ALA A 229 -7.97 15.51 9.64
C ALA A 229 -6.94 14.37 9.62
N MET A 230 -6.14 14.22 10.69
CA MET A 230 -5.18 13.13 10.84
C MET A 230 -5.87 11.77 10.94
N LYS A 231 -6.93 11.64 11.75
CA LYS A 231 -7.68 10.38 11.88
C LYS A 231 -8.27 9.91 10.55
N ARG A 232 -8.63 10.85 9.67
CA ARG A 232 -9.15 10.56 8.33
C ARG A 232 -8.06 10.35 7.27
N SER A 233 -6.80 10.65 7.59
CA SER A 233 -5.71 10.58 6.63
C SER A 233 -5.30 9.12 6.38
N PRO A 234 -5.26 8.65 5.11
CA PRO A 234 -4.77 7.31 4.80
C PRO A 234 -3.34 7.05 5.28
N SER A 235 -2.49 8.09 5.29
CA SER A 235 -1.08 7.98 5.70
C SER A 235 -0.85 7.60 7.17
N LEU A 236 -1.89 7.66 8.01
CA LEU A 236 -1.84 7.21 9.40
C LEU A 236 -2.05 5.69 9.53
N HIS A 237 -2.85 5.13 8.61
CA HIS A 237 -3.31 3.73 8.66
C HIS A 237 -2.49 2.81 7.74
N PHE A 238 -1.95 3.38 6.66
CA PHE A 238 -1.12 2.70 5.69
C PHE A 238 0.31 3.23 5.77
N THR A 239 1.22 2.42 6.30
CA THR A 239 2.63 2.77 6.49
C THR A 239 3.54 2.00 5.57
N VAL A 240 4.67 2.59 5.21
CA VAL A 240 5.67 1.94 4.37
C VAL A 240 6.59 1.09 5.24
N ASN A 241 6.36 -0.22 5.22
CA ASN A 241 7.14 -1.19 6.00
C ASN A 241 8.04 -2.07 5.14
N ALA A 242 7.79 -2.14 3.83
CA ALA A 242 8.52 -3.01 2.94
C ALA A 242 8.89 -2.31 1.62
N ALA A 243 9.84 -2.90 0.92
CA ALA A 243 10.12 -2.63 -0.48
C ALA A 243 10.45 -3.94 -1.17
N VAL A 244 9.86 -4.16 -2.34
CA VAL A 244 10.10 -5.33 -3.18
C VAL A 244 10.71 -4.88 -4.49
N THR A 245 11.81 -5.50 -4.89
CA THR A 245 12.45 -5.27 -6.20
C THR A 245 12.51 -6.59 -6.95
N HIS A 246 12.22 -6.52 -8.25
CA HIS A 246 12.07 -7.67 -9.14
C HIS A 246 13.15 -7.67 -10.22
N THR A 247 13.53 -8.85 -10.69
CA THR A 247 14.36 -9.04 -11.88
C THR A 247 14.04 -10.38 -12.54
N THR A 248 14.26 -10.46 -13.85
CA THR A 248 14.21 -11.73 -14.59
C THR A 248 15.59 -12.35 -14.79
N GLU A 249 16.65 -11.70 -14.31
CA GLU A 249 18.02 -12.16 -14.49
C GLU A 249 18.40 -13.24 -13.48
N ARG A 250 18.93 -14.36 -13.97
CA ARG A 250 19.43 -15.47 -13.15
C ARG A 250 20.91 -15.30 -12.81
N SER A 251 21.27 -14.16 -12.25
CA SER A 251 22.65 -13.87 -11.85
C SER A 251 22.73 -13.41 -10.39
N PHE A 252 23.76 -13.87 -9.69
CA PHE A 252 23.98 -13.46 -8.31
C PHE A 252 24.34 -11.96 -8.18
N GLU A 253 24.93 -11.38 -9.24
CA GLU A 253 25.22 -9.94 -9.30
C GLU A 253 23.94 -9.11 -9.42
N ALA A 254 22.99 -9.53 -10.27
CA ALA A 254 21.67 -8.90 -10.35
C ALA A 254 20.93 -8.99 -9.02
N TRP A 255 20.94 -10.17 -8.37
CA TRP A 255 20.36 -10.34 -7.03
C TRP A 255 20.94 -9.35 -6.01
N ARG A 256 22.26 -9.18 -5.96
CA ARG A 256 22.89 -8.17 -5.07
C ARG A 256 22.49 -6.75 -5.41
N SER A 257 22.29 -6.44 -6.68
CA SER A 257 21.85 -5.11 -7.12
C SER A 257 20.44 -4.83 -6.61
N ILE A 258 19.49 -5.73 -6.88
CA ILE A 258 18.09 -5.54 -6.46
C ILE A 258 17.94 -5.58 -4.94
N GLN A 259 18.77 -6.33 -4.22
CA GLN A 259 18.79 -6.32 -2.76
C GLN A 259 19.16 -4.92 -2.20
N LYS A 260 20.20 -4.31 -2.76
CA LYS A 260 20.62 -2.95 -2.36
C LYS A 260 19.59 -1.91 -2.75
N GLU A 261 19.00 -2.06 -3.93
CA GLU A 261 17.94 -1.19 -4.44
C GLU A 261 16.69 -1.26 -3.55
N ALA A 262 16.26 -2.46 -3.14
CA ALA A 262 15.12 -2.64 -2.24
C ALA A 262 15.37 -1.95 -0.89
N ALA A 263 16.56 -2.12 -0.31
CA ALA A 263 16.92 -1.46 0.94
C ALA A 263 16.92 0.08 0.81
N ALA A 264 17.56 0.62 -0.24
CA ALA A 264 17.57 2.07 -0.48
C ALA A 264 16.17 2.63 -0.75
N THR A 265 15.34 1.89 -1.48
CA THR A 265 13.95 2.25 -1.78
C THR A 265 13.09 2.28 -0.51
N LEU A 266 13.25 1.31 0.39
CA LEU A 266 12.55 1.30 1.68
C LEU A 266 12.88 2.56 2.49
N GLU A 267 14.17 2.88 2.63
CA GLU A 267 14.61 4.06 3.39
C GLU A 267 14.11 5.37 2.76
N ALA A 268 14.21 5.51 1.43
CA ALA A 268 13.70 6.67 0.71
C ALA A 268 12.18 6.84 0.89
N ASN A 269 11.42 5.75 0.80
CA ASN A 269 9.97 5.80 0.95
C ASN A 269 9.53 6.11 2.38
N GLN A 270 10.24 5.58 3.39
CA GLN A 270 9.99 5.89 4.80
C GLN A 270 10.28 7.38 5.09
N GLN A 271 11.42 7.90 4.61
CA GLN A 271 11.75 9.31 4.74
C GLN A 271 10.70 10.21 4.06
N ALA A 272 10.29 9.85 2.83
CA ALA A 272 9.25 10.58 2.12
C ALA A 272 7.89 10.53 2.84
N GLN A 273 7.56 9.43 3.52
CA GLN A 273 6.35 9.34 4.34
C GLN A 273 6.43 10.28 5.55
N VAL A 274 7.56 10.32 6.25
CA VAL A 274 7.78 11.25 7.38
C VAL A 274 7.63 12.69 6.89
N GLU A 275 8.24 13.07 5.77
CA GLU A 275 8.10 14.42 5.20
C GLU A 275 6.64 14.79 4.86
N ARG A 276 5.86 13.84 4.33
CA ARG A 276 4.42 14.03 4.10
C ARG A 276 3.65 14.25 5.40
N LEU A 277 3.96 13.50 6.45
CA LEU A 277 3.35 13.67 7.78
C LEU A 277 3.76 15.02 8.41
N VAL A 278 5.03 15.41 8.28
CA VAL A 278 5.54 16.72 8.71
C VAL A 278 4.81 17.85 7.99
N ALA A 279 4.57 17.74 6.68
CA ALA A 279 3.81 18.73 5.93
C ALA A 279 2.34 18.81 6.38
N LEU A 280 1.72 17.67 6.68
CA LEU A 280 0.35 17.61 7.22
C LEU A 280 0.26 18.27 8.61
N LEU A 281 1.19 17.96 9.50
CA LEU A 281 1.26 18.49 10.86
C LEU A 281 1.70 19.96 10.91
N GLY A 282 2.56 20.36 9.97
CA GLY A 282 3.08 21.72 9.83
C GLY A 282 2.14 22.68 9.11
N SER A 283 1.13 22.15 8.41
CA SER A 283 0.13 22.99 7.74
C SER A 283 -0.69 23.78 8.75
N PRO A 284 -0.87 25.10 8.57
CA PRO A 284 -1.71 25.88 9.46
C PRO A 284 -3.13 25.34 9.40
N ALA A 285 -3.75 25.13 10.58
CA ALA A 285 -5.18 24.88 10.65
C ALA A 285 -5.88 26.01 9.90
N ARG A 286 -6.48 25.71 8.74
CA ARG A 286 -7.34 26.67 8.05
C ARG A 286 -8.56 26.83 8.95
N GLY A 287 -8.47 27.79 9.87
CA GLY A 287 -9.60 28.25 10.66
C GLY A 287 -10.71 28.66 9.71
N ARG A 288 -11.87 28.04 9.90
CA ARG A 288 -13.14 28.73 9.69
C ARG A 288 -13.46 29.47 10.97
#